data_AF-A0A956C323-F1
#
_entry.id   AF-A0A956C323-F1
#
_cell.length_a   1.000
_cell.length_b   1.000
_cell.length_c   1.000
_cell.angle_alpha   90.00
_cell.angle_beta   90.00
_cell.angle_gamma   90.00
#
_symmetry.space_group_name_H-M   'P 1'
#
loop_
_entity.id
_entity.type
_entity.pdbx_description
1 polymer ?
#
loop_
_entity_poly.entity_id
_entity_poly.type
_entity_poly.pdbx_seq_one_letter_code
_entity_poly.pdbx_strand_id
1 'polypeptide(L)'
;MNRRTLVFGSLLIVGCAGAADGQGAENPPKVIDEPAPTPGTSPTRGAVPPGREFSGAYDVPVPPELAAAATYATAHIHWTTQDGAARLEYDLPQGLVGGVVHVEFAGAFDPQANKATLTGAAGSAECTVSATSVSCLEHMPGILPLQPDMALVEAVSRQDYAGPVQHRVDVTRRFIGDPIGIVRFELDTGVAAPPDDDAKQKRKRGDG
;
A
#
# COMPACT_ATOMS: atom_id res chain seq x y z
N MET A 1 19.15 29.97 21.65
CA MET A 1 17.68 29.84 21.78
C MET A 1 17.03 30.99 21.01
N ASN A 2 16.75 30.81 19.71
CA ASN A 2 16.11 31.86 18.89
C ASN A 2 14.80 31.32 18.31
N ARG A 3 13.67 31.75 18.90
CA ARG A 3 12.33 31.51 18.36
C ARG A 3 12.03 32.57 17.30
N ARG A 4 11.86 32.14 16.03
CA ARG A 4 11.26 32.98 14.98
C ARG A 4 9.78 32.64 14.89
N THR A 5 8.96 33.61 15.28
CA THR A 5 7.50 33.61 15.12
C THR A 5 7.16 33.93 13.67
N LEU A 6 6.46 33.04 12.98
CA LEU A 6 5.87 33.30 11.66
C LEU A 6 4.36 33.46 11.83
N VAL A 7 3.89 34.66 11.50
CA VAL A 7 2.47 35.03 11.42
C VAL A 7 2.01 34.69 10.00
N PHE A 8 1.09 33.75 9.85
CA PHE A 8 0.41 33.50 8.58
C PHE A 8 -0.98 34.14 8.62
N GLY A 9 -1.17 35.11 7.74
CA GLY A 9 -2.41 35.86 7.57
C GLY A 9 -3.50 35.01 6.90
N SER A 10 -4.71 35.15 7.44
CA SER A 10 -5.95 34.60 6.89
C SER A 10 -6.24 35.19 5.51
N LEU A 11 -6.45 34.32 4.52
CA LEU A 11 -7.03 34.69 3.23
C LEU A 11 -8.51 34.27 3.22
N LEU A 12 -9.39 35.26 3.28
CA LEU A 12 -10.83 35.12 3.03
C LEU A 12 -11.05 34.91 1.52
N ILE A 13 -11.68 33.80 1.13
CA ILE A 13 -12.25 33.65 -0.21
C ILE A 13 -13.77 33.84 -0.12
N VAL A 14 -14.21 34.91 -0.76
CA VAL A 14 -15.59 35.33 -1.00
C VAL A 14 -16.24 34.43 -2.06
N GLY A 15 -17.50 34.07 -1.84
CA GLY A 15 -18.26 33.16 -2.70
C GLY A 15 -18.86 33.78 -3.97
N CYS A 16 -19.49 32.91 -4.77
CA CYS A 16 -20.52 33.27 -5.73
C CYS A 16 -21.68 32.27 -5.63
N ALA A 17 -22.84 32.79 -5.24
CA ALA A 17 -24.14 32.14 -5.42
C ALA A 17 -24.59 32.36 -6.87
N GLY A 18 -25.12 31.31 -7.51
CA GLY A 18 -25.75 31.39 -8.82
C GLY A 18 -26.99 30.49 -8.84
N ALA A 19 -28.15 31.13 -8.81
CA ALA A 19 -29.45 30.52 -9.07
C ALA A 19 -29.81 30.69 -10.56
N ALA A 20 -30.42 29.68 -11.17
CA ALA A 20 -31.27 29.87 -12.34
C ALA A 20 -32.25 28.69 -12.47
N ASP A 21 -33.52 29.00 -12.21
CA ASP A 21 -34.70 28.24 -12.59
C ASP A 21 -34.79 28.03 -14.10
N GLY A 22 -35.34 26.89 -14.51
CA GLY A 22 -35.65 26.56 -15.90
C GLY A 22 -36.73 25.48 -15.98
N GLN A 23 -37.98 25.86 -15.71
CA GLN A 23 -39.17 25.06 -16.04
C GLN A 23 -39.38 25.05 -17.56
N GLY A 24 -39.36 23.85 -18.16
CA GLY A 24 -39.80 23.60 -19.52
C GLY A 24 -40.52 22.25 -19.59
N ALA A 25 -41.84 22.29 -19.58
CA ALA A 25 -42.69 21.16 -19.95
C ALA A 25 -42.75 21.07 -21.48
N GLU A 26 -42.72 19.87 -22.07
CA GLU A 26 -43.71 19.39 -23.04
C GLU A 26 -43.40 18.00 -23.63
N ASN A 27 -44.43 17.15 -23.53
CA ASN A 27 -44.80 15.94 -24.27
C ASN A 27 -43.99 14.61 -24.22
N PRO A 28 -44.64 13.51 -23.79
CA PRO A 28 -44.02 12.19 -23.69
C PRO A 28 -44.07 11.40 -25.02
N PRO A 29 -42.96 10.76 -25.43
CA PRO A 29 -43.01 9.73 -26.46
C PRO A 29 -43.60 8.42 -25.93
N LYS A 30 -44.45 7.84 -26.77
CA LYS A 30 -45.15 6.56 -26.67
C LYS A 30 -44.25 5.43 -26.13
N VAL A 31 -44.63 4.87 -24.99
CA VAL A 31 -44.04 3.68 -24.37
C VAL A 31 -44.24 2.50 -25.31
N ILE A 32 -43.14 2.03 -25.90
CA ILE A 32 -43.03 0.70 -26.48
C ILE A 32 -42.52 -0.15 -25.32
N ASP A 33 -43.31 -1.14 -24.88
CA ASP A 33 -42.92 -2.15 -23.88
C ASP A 33 -41.74 -2.97 -24.45
N GLU A 34 -40.55 -2.41 -24.33
CA GLU A 34 -39.31 -3.15 -24.47
C GLU A 34 -39.15 -3.94 -23.16
N PRO A 35 -39.03 -5.28 -23.22
CA PRO A 35 -38.89 -6.10 -22.02
C PRO A 35 -37.71 -5.56 -21.21
N ALA A 36 -38.01 -5.13 -19.99
CA ALA A 36 -37.05 -4.47 -19.12
C ALA A 36 -35.73 -5.25 -19.14
N PRO A 37 -34.59 -4.60 -19.47
CA PRO A 37 -33.30 -5.24 -19.33
C PRO A 37 -33.24 -5.71 -17.88
N THR A 38 -33.11 -7.01 -17.70
CA THR A 38 -32.87 -7.62 -16.40
C THR A 38 -31.76 -6.79 -15.75
N PRO A 39 -31.90 -6.31 -14.50
CA PRO A 39 -30.89 -5.50 -13.85
C PRO A 39 -29.54 -6.17 -14.00
N GLY A 40 -28.77 -5.71 -14.98
CA GLY A 40 -27.48 -6.27 -15.30
C GLY A 40 -26.66 -5.96 -14.08
N THR A 41 -26.27 -7.01 -13.35
CA THR A 41 -25.30 -6.92 -12.28
C THR A 41 -24.04 -6.32 -12.89
N SER A 42 -23.96 -4.99 -12.88
CA SER A 42 -22.74 -4.28 -13.20
C SER A 42 -21.69 -4.87 -12.28
N PRO A 43 -20.57 -5.40 -12.81
CA PRO A 43 -19.53 -5.93 -11.95
C PRO A 43 -19.17 -4.81 -10.97
N THR A 44 -19.40 -5.07 -9.68
CA THR A 44 -19.08 -4.12 -8.62
C THR A 44 -17.59 -3.80 -8.75
N ARG A 45 -17.31 -2.62 -9.32
CA ARG A 45 -15.98 -2.09 -9.52
C ARG A 45 -15.40 -1.87 -8.12
N GLY A 46 -14.63 -2.84 -7.61
CA GLY A 46 -13.94 -2.67 -6.32
C GLY A 46 -13.62 -3.92 -5.51
N ALA A 47 -14.11 -5.11 -5.86
CA ALA A 47 -13.72 -6.33 -5.14
C ALA A 47 -12.38 -6.87 -5.68
N VAL A 48 -11.28 -6.58 -4.99
CA VAL A 48 -9.98 -7.23 -5.24
C VAL A 48 -10.12 -8.71 -4.88
N PRO A 49 -9.76 -9.66 -5.76
CA PRO A 49 -9.80 -11.08 -5.42
C PRO A 49 -8.95 -11.35 -4.17
N PRO A 50 -9.45 -12.13 -3.19
CA PRO A 50 -8.68 -12.44 -1.99
C PRO A 50 -7.39 -13.18 -2.36
N GLY A 51 -6.32 -12.93 -1.61
CA GLY A 51 -5.07 -13.70 -1.67
C GLY A 51 -4.18 -13.40 -2.87
N ARG A 52 -4.21 -12.18 -3.41
CA ARG A 52 -3.23 -11.77 -4.43
C ARG A 52 -1.90 -11.38 -3.79
N GLU A 53 -0.85 -11.76 -4.50
CA GLU A 53 0.53 -11.42 -4.18
C GLU A 53 1.03 -10.36 -5.17
N PHE A 54 1.73 -9.36 -4.65
CA PHE A 54 2.19 -8.20 -5.38
C PHE A 54 3.70 -8.03 -5.20
N SER A 55 4.30 -7.32 -6.13
CA SER A 55 5.64 -6.77 -5.99
C SER A 55 5.55 -5.25 -5.97
N GLY A 56 6.48 -4.60 -5.27
CA GLY A 56 6.44 -3.18 -5.04
C GLY A 56 7.76 -2.59 -4.61
N ALA A 57 7.68 -1.43 -3.98
CA ALA A 57 8.80 -0.70 -3.43
C ALA A 57 8.53 -0.35 -1.97
N TYR A 58 9.61 -0.32 -1.19
CA TYR A 58 9.63 0.18 0.17
C TYR A 58 10.58 1.36 0.26
N ASP A 59 10.07 2.50 0.69
CA ASP A 59 10.81 3.75 0.78
C ASP A 59 11.03 4.17 2.23
N VAL A 60 12.28 4.52 2.56
CA VAL A 60 12.63 5.08 3.86
C VAL A 60 12.70 6.60 3.75
N PRO A 61 11.95 7.38 4.57
CA PRO A 61 12.07 8.83 4.57
C PRO A 61 13.47 9.29 5.03
N VAL A 62 14.23 9.85 4.10
CA VAL A 62 15.61 10.32 4.34
C VAL A 62 15.84 11.71 3.76
N PRO A 63 16.92 12.41 4.16
CA PRO A 63 17.36 13.64 3.51
C PRO A 63 17.64 13.46 2.00
N PRO A 64 17.55 14.54 1.20
CA PRO A 64 17.70 14.47 -0.27
C PRO A 64 18.98 13.79 -0.76
N GLU A 65 20.09 13.93 -0.03
CA GLU A 65 21.39 13.32 -0.36
C GLU A 65 21.38 11.78 -0.31
N LEU A 66 20.44 11.17 0.43
CA LEU A 66 20.29 9.72 0.55
C LEU A 66 19.09 9.17 -0.24
N ALA A 67 18.27 10.04 -0.85
CA ALA A 67 17.00 9.64 -1.47
C ALA A 67 17.16 8.52 -2.53
N ALA A 68 18.23 8.57 -3.33
CA ALA A 68 18.49 7.54 -4.34
C ALA A 68 18.81 6.15 -3.73
N ALA A 69 19.26 6.10 -2.47
CA ALA A 69 19.55 4.86 -1.74
C ALA A 69 18.40 4.43 -0.81
N ALA A 70 17.26 5.13 -0.84
CA ALA A 70 16.21 4.94 0.16
C ALA A 70 15.04 4.08 -0.32
N THR A 71 15.02 3.70 -1.59
CA THR A 71 13.99 2.86 -2.20
C THR A 71 14.50 1.44 -2.38
N TYR A 72 13.78 0.45 -1.85
CA TYR A 72 14.12 -0.96 -1.92
C TYR A 72 13.03 -1.69 -2.69
N ALA A 73 13.39 -2.70 -3.49
CA ALA A 73 12.39 -3.60 -4.06
C ALA A 73 11.82 -4.49 -2.95
N THR A 74 10.50 -4.68 -2.96
CA THR A 74 9.79 -5.55 -2.01
C THR A 74 8.98 -6.56 -2.81
N ALA A 75 9.28 -7.83 -2.59
CA ALA A 75 8.53 -8.94 -3.18
C ALA A 75 7.50 -9.46 -2.17
N HIS A 76 6.60 -10.33 -2.66
CA HIS A 76 5.70 -11.11 -1.80
C HIS A 76 4.80 -10.25 -0.90
N ILE A 77 4.28 -9.14 -1.44
CA ILE A 77 3.34 -8.27 -0.72
C ILE A 77 1.95 -8.88 -0.84
N HIS A 78 1.37 -9.28 0.27
CA HIS A 78 -0.01 -9.75 0.33
C HIS A 78 -0.92 -8.62 0.79
N TRP A 79 -1.89 -8.29 -0.05
CA TRP A 79 -2.91 -7.29 0.25
C TRP A 79 -4.29 -7.88 0.02
N THR A 80 -5.15 -7.76 1.04
CA THR A 80 -6.54 -8.20 0.94
C THR A 80 -7.49 -7.16 1.51
N THR A 81 -8.68 -7.10 0.93
CA THR A 81 -9.81 -6.31 1.45
C THR A 81 -11.04 -7.20 1.50
N GLN A 82 -11.59 -7.43 2.69
CA GLN A 82 -12.76 -8.27 2.88
C GLN A 82 -13.64 -7.70 3.99
N ASP A 83 -14.95 -7.64 3.76
CA ASP A 83 -15.96 -7.26 4.77
C ASP A 83 -15.67 -5.93 5.50
N GLY A 84 -15.13 -4.94 4.78
CA GLY A 84 -14.77 -3.63 5.35
C GLY A 84 -13.47 -3.62 6.16
N ALA A 85 -12.69 -4.70 6.12
CA ALA A 85 -11.35 -4.79 6.68
C ALA A 85 -10.31 -4.90 5.57
N ALA A 86 -9.11 -4.41 5.85
CA ALA A 86 -7.92 -4.62 5.02
C ALA A 86 -6.82 -5.32 5.82
N ARG A 87 -6.00 -6.11 5.15
CA ARG A 87 -4.81 -6.77 5.69
C ARG A 87 -3.63 -6.61 4.74
N LEU A 88 -2.48 -6.29 5.31
CA LEU A 88 -1.19 -6.11 4.64
C LEU A 88 -0.15 -7.00 5.32
N GLU A 89 0.49 -7.88 4.55
CA GLU A 89 1.53 -8.80 5.03
C GLU A 89 2.69 -8.78 4.04
N TYR A 90 3.93 -8.64 4.52
CA TYR A 90 5.14 -8.73 3.70
C TYR A 90 6.39 -8.84 4.58
N ASP A 91 7.55 -9.07 3.96
CA ASP A 91 8.85 -9.05 4.66
C ASP A 91 9.61 -7.75 4.35
N LEU A 92 10.19 -7.11 5.37
CA LEU A 92 11.02 -5.92 5.18
C LEU A 92 12.24 -6.26 4.31
N PRO A 93 12.67 -5.34 3.41
CA PRO A 93 13.79 -5.60 2.51
C PRO A 93 15.07 -6.01 3.25
N GLN A 94 15.66 -7.12 2.84
CA GLN A 94 16.88 -7.65 3.48
C GLN A 94 18.05 -6.66 3.42
N GLY A 95 18.15 -5.88 2.34
CA GLY A 95 19.13 -4.81 2.19
C GLY A 95 18.92 -3.61 3.14
N LEU A 96 17.82 -3.57 3.88
CA LEU A 96 17.52 -2.57 4.91
C LEU A 96 17.68 -3.14 6.32
N VAL A 97 17.18 -4.34 6.59
CA VAL A 97 17.11 -4.90 7.96
C VAL A 97 18.16 -5.98 8.24
N GLY A 98 18.93 -6.41 7.24
CA GLY A 98 20.00 -7.41 7.42
C GLY A 98 19.47 -8.79 7.84
N GLY A 99 18.26 -9.16 7.44
CA GLY A 99 17.62 -10.42 7.82
C GLY A 99 16.21 -10.52 7.27
N VAL A 100 15.43 -11.45 7.82
CA VAL A 100 13.99 -11.57 7.53
C VAL A 100 13.22 -10.99 8.70
N VAL A 101 12.46 -9.92 8.45
CA VAL A 101 11.57 -9.32 9.43
C VAL A 101 10.18 -9.25 8.80
N HIS A 102 9.31 -10.14 9.25
CA HIS A 102 7.93 -10.19 8.78
C HIS A 102 7.09 -9.11 9.45
N VAL A 103 6.26 -8.43 8.67
CA VAL A 103 5.32 -7.44 9.16
C VAL A 103 3.91 -7.78 8.71
N GLU A 104 2.97 -7.63 9.64
CA GLU A 104 1.55 -7.85 9.42
C GLU A 104 0.79 -6.68 10.04
N PHE A 105 -0.12 -6.11 9.26
CA PHE A 105 -1.09 -5.13 9.73
C PHE A 105 -2.50 -5.52 9.29
N ALA A 106 -3.48 -5.28 10.14
CA ALA A 106 -4.89 -5.43 9.83
C ALA A 106 -5.68 -4.27 10.41
N GLY A 107 -6.81 -3.94 9.79
CA GLY A 107 -7.65 -2.85 10.30
C GLY A 107 -8.81 -2.51 9.39
N ALA A 108 -9.46 -1.38 9.68
CA ALA A 108 -10.63 -0.93 8.95
C ALA A 108 -10.24 -0.37 7.57
N PHE A 109 -11.07 -0.67 6.57
CA PHE A 109 -11.00 -0.08 5.23
C PHE A 109 -12.27 0.73 4.98
N ASP A 110 -12.12 2.02 4.70
CA ASP A 110 -13.19 2.90 4.26
C ASP A 110 -13.19 2.98 2.72
N PRO A 111 -14.12 2.30 2.03
CA PRO A 111 -14.19 2.32 0.58
C PRO A 111 -14.68 3.67 0.02
N GLN A 112 -15.31 4.52 0.83
CA GLN A 112 -15.74 5.85 0.37
C GLN A 112 -14.56 6.83 0.35
N ALA A 113 -13.67 6.73 1.34
CA ALA A 113 -12.44 7.52 1.39
C ALA A 113 -11.27 6.90 0.62
N ASN A 114 -11.37 5.62 0.23
CA ASN A 114 -10.27 4.78 -0.25
C ASN A 114 -9.07 4.81 0.71
N LYS A 115 -9.34 4.64 2.01
CA LYS A 115 -8.32 4.66 3.06
C LYS A 115 -8.42 3.42 3.93
N ALA A 116 -7.27 2.91 4.37
CA ALA A 116 -7.22 1.89 5.41
C ALA A 116 -6.36 2.37 6.57
N THR A 117 -6.82 2.14 7.79
CA THR A 117 -6.04 2.41 9.01
C THR A 117 -5.77 1.07 9.66
N LEU A 118 -4.51 0.65 9.66
CA LEU A 118 -4.08 -0.69 10.03
C LEU A 118 -3.20 -0.65 11.27
N THR A 119 -3.28 -1.71 12.08
CA THR A 119 -2.43 -1.92 13.25
C THR A 119 -1.94 -3.36 13.29
N GLY A 120 -0.82 -3.58 13.97
CA GLY A 120 -0.20 -4.88 14.13
C GLY A 120 0.85 -4.88 15.22
N ALA A 121 1.50 -6.02 15.44
CA ALA A 121 2.54 -6.14 16.46
C ALA A 121 3.74 -5.20 16.18
N ALA A 122 4.05 -4.97 14.89
CA ALA A 122 5.12 -4.06 14.48
C ALA A 122 4.78 -2.57 14.74
N GLY A 123 3.51 -2.17 14.67
CA GLY A 123 3.09 -0.78 14.83
C GLY A 123 1.77 -0.44 14.12
N SER A 124 1.76 0.65 13.36
CA SER A 124 0.56 1.13 12.63
C SER A 124 0.89 1.57 11.20
N ALA A 125 -0.09 1.48 10.31
CA ALA A 125 0.01 1.94 8.94
C ALA A 125 -1.24 2.72 8.50
N GLU A 126 -1.04 3.84 7.79
CA GLU A 126 -2.11 4.61 7.14
C GLU A 126 -1.98 4.45 5.63
N CYS A 127 -2.95 3.77 5.02
CA CYS A 127 -2.93 3.41 3.61
C CYS A 127 -3.90 4.27 2.79
N THR A 128 -3.43 4.72 1.64
CA THR A 128 -4.29 5.25 0.56
C THR A 128 -4.36 4.22 -0.55
N VAL A 129 -5.58 3.88 -0.95
CA VAL A 129 -5.87 2.95 -2.04
C VAL A 129 -6.36 3.75 -3.24
N SER A 130 -5.88 3.42 -4.43
CA SER A 130 -6.38 3.96 -5.70
C SER A 130 -6.95 2.83 -6.55
N ALA A 131 -7.40 3.14 -7.76
CA ALA A 131 -7.86 2.12 -8.69
C ALA A 131 -6.73 1.15 -9.12
N THR A 132 -5.47 1.59 -9.07
CA THR A 132 -4.33 0.82 -9.59
C THR A 132 -3.22 0.61 -8.58
N SER A 133 -3.25 1.27 -7.41
CA SER A 133 -2.13 1.23 -6.48
C SER A 133 -2.54 1.32 -5.02
N VAL A 134 -1.65 0.90 -4.14
CA VAL A 134 -1.75 1.09 -2.69
C VAL A 134 -0.46 1.73 -2.20
N SER A 135 -0.56 2.72 -1.30
CA SER A 135 0.55 3.35 -0.62
C SER A 135 0.26 3.45 0.87
N CYS A 136 1.09 2.81 1.70
CA CYS A 136 0.93 2.82 3.16
C CYS A 136 2.11 3.52 3.82
N LEU A 137 1.83 4.57 4.61
CA LEU A 137 2.81 5.18 5.51
C LEU A 137 2.80 4.41 6.83
N GLU A 138 3.95 3.86 7.19
CA GLU A 138 4.09 2.95 8.32
C GLU A 138 4.96 3.57 9.42
N HIS A 139 4.59 3.30 10.67
CA HIS A 139 5.37 3.65 11.84
C HIS A 139 5.45 2.41 12.74
N MET A 140 6.65 1.85 12.86
CA MET A 140 6.87 0.52 13.42
C MET A 140 7.71 0.51 14.71
N PRO A 141 7.30 1.18 15.80
CA PRO A 141 8.08 1.15 17.03
C PRO A 141 8.20 -0.26 17.65
N GLY A 142 7.31 -1.18 17.30
CA GLY A 142 7.26 -2.56 17.82
C GLY A 142 8.36 -3.48 17.31
N ILE A 143 9.10 -3.10 16.27
CA ILE A 143 10.28 -3.86 15.81
C ILE A 143 11.57 -3.50 16.57
N LEU A 144 11.50 -2.56 17.52
CA LEU A 144 12.65 -2.15 18.33
C LEU A 144 12.80 -2.99 19.60
N PRO A 145 14.04 -3.31 20.03
CA PRO A 145 15.31 -2.97 19.36
C PRO A 145 15.58 -3.86 18.15
N LEU A 146 15.78 -3.24 16.98
CA LEU A 146 16.22 -3.93 15.77
C LEU A 146 17.75 -3.99 15.76
N GLN A 147 18.32 -5.17 15.51
CA GLN A 147 19.77 -5.37 15.36
C GLN A 147 20.07 -5.94 13.97
N PRO A 148 20.21 -5.08 12.94
CA PRO A 148 20.52 -5.55 11.59
C PRO A 148 21.88 -6.23 11.50
N ASP A 149 21.98 -7.30 10.71
CA ASP A 149 23.27 -7.79 10.24
C ASP A 149 23.81 -6.82 9.17
N MET A 150 24.71 -5.94 9.60
CA MET A 150 25.30 -4.94 8.72
C MET A 150 26.18 -5.55 7.61
N ALA A 151 26.77 -6.72 7.83
CA ALA A 151 27.54 -7.40 6.79
C ALA A 151 26.61 -7.89 5.67
N LEU A 152 25.42 -8.37 6.04
CA LEU A 152 24.39 -8.77 5.08
C LEU A 152 23.78 -7.58 4.35
N VAL A 153 23.48 -6.48 5.06
CA VAL A 153 23.02 -5.21 4.45
C VAL A 153 24.00 -4.75 3.38
N GLU A 154 25.30 -4.73 3.68
CA GLU A 154 26.33 -4.35 2.72
C GLU A 154 26.43 -5.33 1.54
N ALA A 155 26.31 -6.64 1.80
CA ALA A 155 26.37 -7.66 0.77
C ALA A 155 25.22 -7.55 -0.24
N VAL A 156 23.99 -7.43 0.24
CA VAL A 156 22.79 -7.23 -0.60
C VAL A 156 22.86 -5.88 -1.31
N SER A 157 23.30 -4.82 -0.64
CA SER A 157 23.44 -3.49 -1.25
C SER A 157 24.41 -3.47 -2.43
N ARG A 158 25.49 -4.26 -2.39
CA ARG A 158 26.43 -4.40 -3.52
C ARG A 158 25.78 -5.05 -4.76
N GLN A 159 24.74 -5.85 -4.56
CA GLN A 159 24.03 -6.55 -5.63
C GLN A 159 22.94 -5.66 -6.24
N ASP A 160 22.17 -4.98 -5.38
CA ASP A 160 20.89 -4.38 -5.79
C ASP A 160 20.93 -2.84 -5.91
N TYR A 161 22.05 -2.20 -5.58
CA TYR A 161 22.19 -0.75 -5.64
C TYR A 161 23.45 -0.32 -6.38
N ALA A 162 23.27 0.45 -7.46
CA ALA A 162 24.37 0.92 -8.30
C ALA A 162 25.19 2.06 -7.68
N GLY A 163 24.69 2.71 -6.62
CA GLY A 163 25.40 3.80 -5.93
C GLY A 163 26.35 3.32 -4.84
N PRO A 164 26.94 4.25 -4.06
CA PRO A 164 27.83 3.89 -2.96
C PRO A 164 27.09 3.09 -1.89
N VAL A 165 27.60 1.89 -1.57
CA VAL A 165 27.05 1.00 -0.52
C VAL A 165 26.88 1.74 0.82
N GLN A 166 27.80 2.66 1.13
CA GLN A 166 27.73 3.46 2.35
C GLN A 166 26.40 4.22 2.49
N HIS A 167 25.77 4.64 1.38
CA HIS A 167 24.48 5.34 1.46
C HIS A 167 23.37 4.42 1.99
N ARG A 168 23.33 3.13 1.57
CA ARG A 168 22.37 2.14 2.09
C ARG A 168 22.62 1.82 3.56
N VAL A 169 23.89 1.74 3.95
CA VAL A 169 24.29 1.60 5.36
C VAL A 169 23.79 2.79 6.20
N ASP A 170 23.89 4.01 5.68
CA ASP A 170 23.43 5.21 6.39
C ASP A 170 21.90 5.29 6.48
N VAL A 171 21.19 4.89 5.41
CA VAL A 171 19.72 4.72 5.44
C VAL A 171 19.31 3.70 6.51
N THR A 172 20.00 2.55 6.57
CA THR A 172 19.76 1.50 7.57
C THR A 172 19.95 2.03 8.99
N ARG A 173 21.06 2.74 9.27
CA ARG A 173 21.32 3.35 10.59
C ARG A 173 20.22 4.32 11.02
N ARG A 174 19.67 5.09 10.08
CA ARG A 174 18.55 6.00 10.35
C ARG A 174 17.28 5.22 10.68
N PHE A 175 16.97 4.18 9.90
CA PHE A 175 15.79 3.34 10.10
C PHE A 175 15.78 2.65 11.48
N ILE A 176 16.94 2.21 12.00
CA ILE A 176 17.04 1.63 13.36
C ILE A 176 16.61 2.63 14.45
N GLY A 177 16.86 3.93 14.25
CA GLY A 177 16.49 4.97 15.21
C GLY A 177 15.03 5.41 15.10
N ASP A 178 14.46 5.33 13.90
CA ASP A 178 13.11 5.79 13.57
C ASP A 178 12.52 4.90 12.46
N PRO A 179 11.91 3.75 12.81
CA PRO A 179 11.44 2.76 11.85
C PRO A 179 10.14 3.22 11.17
N ILE A 180 10.31 4.19 10.27
CA ILE A 180 9.27 4.74 9.40
C ILE A 180 9.55 4.29 7.97
N GLY A 181 8.50 3.87 7.28
CA GLY A 181 8.57 3.43 5.90
C GLY A 181 7.34 3.79 5.10
N ILE A 182 7.45 3.65 3.78
CA ILE A 182 6.32 3.75 2.87
C ILE A 182 6.37 2.55 1.93
N VAL A 183 5.41 1.64 2.05
CA VAL A 183 5.25 0.54 1.08
C VAL A 183 4.30 0.96 -0.04
N ARG A 184 4.69 0.69 -1.29
CA ARG A 184 3.97 1.05 -2.51
C ARG A 184 3.92 -0.13 -3.46
N PHE A 185 2.74 -0.47 -3.98
CA PHE A 185 2.59 -1.53 -4.98
C PHE A 185 1.39 -1.28 -5.89
N GLU A 186 1.44 -1.86 -7.09
CA GLU A 186 0.41 -1.72 -8.12
C GLU A 186 -0.50 -2.96 -8.16
N LEU A 187 -1.82 -2.74 -8.12
CA LEU A 187 -2.88 -3.74 -8.07
C LEU A 187 -3.11 -4.47 -9.40
N ASP A 188 -2.72 -3.85 -10.53
CA ASP A 188 -2.84 -4.41 -11.87
C ASP A 188 -1.69 -5.37 -12.22
N THR A 189 -0.54 -5.24 -11.54
CA THR A 189 0.64 -6.10 -11.72
C THR A 189 0.62 -7.38 -10.88
N GLY A 190 -0.52 -7.69 -10.24
CA GLY A 190 -0.64 -8.85 -9.34
C GLY A 190 -0.08 -10.12 -9.97
N VAL A 191 0.83 -10.78 -9.25
CA VAL A 191 1.37 -12.07 -9.66
C VAL A 191 0.25 -13.07 -9.50
N ALA A 192 -0.08 -13.80 -10.57
CA ALA A 192 -1.06 -14.87 -10.47
C ALA A 192 -0.58 -15.84 -9.38
N ALA A 193 -1.47 -16.16 -8.42
CA ALA A 193 -1.16 -17.11 -7.37
C ALA A 193 -0.56 -18.38 -8.03
N PRO A 194 0.55 -18.92 -7.50
CA PRO A 194 1.10 -20.15 -8.04
C PRO A 194 -0.01 -21.20 -8.04
N PRO A 195 -0.17 -21.98 -9.13
CA PRO A 195 -1.24 -22.96 -9.22
C PRO A 195 -1.13 -23.91 -8.02
N ASP A 196 -2.24 -24.09 -7.29
CA ASP A 196 -2.30 -24.95 -6.10
C ASP A 196 -1.75 -26.36 -6.41
N ASP A 197 -0.48 -26.60 -6.08
CA ASP A 197 0.19 -27.90 -6.30
C ASP A 197 -0.37 -29.00 -5.37
N ASP A 198 -1.29 -28.65 -4.46
CA ASP A 198 -2.02 -29.57 -3.58
C ASP A 198 -2.84 -30.61 -4.36
N ALA A 199 -3.24 -30.32 -5.61
CA ALA A 199 -3.89 -31.32 -6.47
C ALA A 199 -2.97 -32.51 -6.81
N LYS A 200 -1.64 -32.34 -6.78
CA LYS A 200 -0.69 -33.42 -7.09
C LYS A 200 -0.38 -34.32 -5.89
N GLN A 201 -0.47 -33.83 -4.65
CA GLN A 201 -0.20 -34.67 -3.48
C GLN A 201 -1.29 -35.70 -3.21
N LYS A 202 -2.57 -35.44 -3.53
CA LYS A 202 -3.65 -36.41 -3.32
C LYS A 202 -3.59 -37.64 -4.23
N ARG A 203 -2.92 -37.60 -5.38
CA ARG A 203 -2.83 -38.76 -6.29
C ARG A 203 -1.75 -39.77 -5.93
N LYS A 204 -0.82 -39.44 -5.02
CA LYS A 204 0.31 -40.33 -4.69
C LYS A 204 0.09 -41.20 -3.44
N ARG A 205 -1.07 -41.10 -2.78
CA ARG A 205 -1.41 -41.87 -1.56
C ARG A 205 -2.45 -42.98 -1.79
N GLY A 206 -2.77 -43.32 -3.04
CA GLY A 206 -3.86 -44.25 -3.39
C GLY A 206 -3.47 -45.68 -3.76
N ASP A 207 -2.18 -46.00 -3.94
CA ASP A 207 -1.72 -47.35 -4.33
C ASP A 207 -0.73 -47.89 -3.28
N GLY A 208 -1.28 -48.47 -2.21
CA GLY A 208 -0.51 -49.18 -1.17
C GLY A 208 -1.39 -50.16 -0.41
#